data_AF-A0A6L7WWD3-F1
#
_entry.id   AF-A0A6L7WWD3-F1
#
_cell.length_a   1.000
_cell.length_b   1.000
_cell.length_c   1.000
_cell.angle_alpha   90.00
_cell.angle_beta   90.00
_cell.angle_gamma   90.00
#
_symmetry.space_group_name_H-M   'P 1'
#
loop_
_entity.id
_entity.type
_entity.pdbx_description
1 polymer ?
#
loop_
_entity_poly.entity_id
_entity_poly.type
_entity_poly.pdbx_seq_one_letter_code
_entity_poly.pdbx_strand_id
1 'polypeptide(L)'
;MAAEPRVLCHRDFHSRNLMVHEGRLHVIDFQDARMGPDTYDLVSLLRDAYVALDADEVERSITHYETIAGVQDGARLRRRFARTTVQRALKALGTFGFQIAVRGNPRYRDAVPRTLGYARAAIRQDPDRRRLGYLLGAVLEDAAS
;
A
#
# COMPACT_ATOMS: atom_id res chain seq x y z
N MET A 1 -0.84 5.07 -14.20
CA MET A 1 -1.87 5.36 -13.18
C MET A 1 -2.83 6.46 -13.59
N ALA A 2 -2.37 7.51 -14.30
CA ALA A 2 -3.27 8.57 -14.77
C ALA A 2 -4.38 8.08 -15.73
N ALA A 3 -4.16 6.95 -16.42
CA ALA A 3 -5.14 6.33 -17.33
C ALA A 3 -6.04 5.26 -16.65
N GLU A 4 -5.89 5.02 -15.34
CA GLU A 4 -6.72 4.04 -14.63
C GLU A 4 -8.04 4.67 -14.17
N PRO A 5 -9.12 3.87 -14.00
CA PRO A 5 -10.38 4.33 -13.42
C PRO A 5 -10.12 5.07 -12.10
N ARG A 6 -10.73 6.25 -11.97
CA ARG A 6 -10.61 7.07 -10.78
C ARG A 6 -11.88 6.98 -9.97
N VAL A 7 -11.74 6.64 -8.70
CA VAL A 7 -12.83 6.60 -7.70
C VAL A 7 -12.49 7.52 -6.54
N LEU A 8 -13.49 7.87 -5.72
CA LEU A 8 -13.21 8.56 -4.47
C LEU A 8 -12.40 7.63 -3.56
N CYS A 9 -11.21 8.06 -3.16
CA CYS A 9 -10.36 7.33 -2.23
C CYS A 9 -10.24 8.12 -0.92
N HIS A 10 -10.37 7.44 0.21
CA HIS A 10 -10.08 7.97 1.54
C HIS A 10 -8.60 8.33 1.70
N ARG A 11 -7.73 7.59 1.01
CA ARG A 11 -6.27 7.71 0.96
C ARG A 11 -5.48 7.26 2.19
N ASP A 12 -6.08 7.38 3.36
CA ASP A 12 -5.55 6.90 4.65
C ASP A 12 -6.44 5.78 5.23
N PHE A 13 -6.96 4.91 4.36
CA PHE A 13 -7.79 3.76 4.71
C PHE A 13 -6.93 2.61 5.28
N HIS A 14 -6.36 2.83 6.47
CA HIS A 14 -5.52 1.88 7.19
C HIS A 14 -6.07 1.62 8.60
N SER A 15 -5.60 0.57 9.28
CA SER A 15 -6.14 0.08 10.56
C SER A 15 -6.34 1.17 11.62
N ARG A 16 -5.46 2.17 11.73
CA ARG A 16 -5.58 3.25 12.72
C ARG A 16 -6.73 4.23 12.48
N ASN A 17 -7.31 4.23 11.27
CA ASN A 17 -8.44 5.07 10.88
C ASN A 17 -9.75 4.25 10.81
N LEU A 18 -9.71 2.99 11.25
CA LEU A 18 -10.82 2.04 11.28
C LEU A 18 -11.09 1.65 12.74
N MET A 19 -12.21 2.11 13.29
CA MET A 19 -12.59 1.89 14.68
C MET A 19 -13.80 0.96 14.75
N VAL A 20 -13.71 -0.11 15.52
CA VAL A 20 -14.88 -0.94 15.83
C VAL A 20 -15.47 -0.46 17.16
N HIS A 21 -16.69 0.05 17.13
CA HIS A 21 -17.42 0.50 18.31
C HIS A 21 -18.83 -0.09 18.28
N GLU A 22 -19.25 -0.73 19.37
CA GLU A 22 -20.56 -1.40 19.48
C GLU A 22 -20.87 -2.34 18.30
N GLY A 23 -19.85 -3.09 17.83
CA GLY A 23 -19.99 -4.03 16.72
C GLY A 23 -20.11 -3.38 15.33
N ARG A 24 -19.94 -2.06 15.23
CA ARG A 24 -20.00 -1.30 13.98
C ARG A 24 -18.63 -0.74 13.61
N LEU A 25 -18.33 -0.73 12.31
CA LEU A 25 -17.13 -0.11 11.76
C LEU A 25 -17.36 1.39 11.56
N HIS A 26 -16.50 2.20 12.16
CA HIS A 26 -16.42 3.64 11.99
C HIS A 26 -15.12 4.00 11.27
N VAL A 27 -15.24 4.84 10.25
CA VAL A 27 -14.12 5.33 9.45
C VAL A 27 -13.92 6.81 9.76
N ILE A 28 -12.70 7.20 10.12
CA ILE A 28 -12.33 8.58 10.49
C ILE A 28 -11.21 9.09 9.58
N ASP A 29 -10.91 10.40 9.64
CA ASP A 29 -9.79 11.01 8.91
C ASP A 29 -9.99 11.11 7.38
N PHE A 30 -11.25 11.27 6.93
CA PHE A 30 -11.64 11.30 5.51
C PHE A 30 -11.55 12.69 4.85
N GLN A 31 -11.10 13.73 5.55
CA GLN A 31 -11.05 15.11 5.03
C GLN A 31 -10.08 15.28 3.85
N ASP A 32 -9.11 14.38 3.70
CA ASP A 32 -8.16 14.38 2.58
C ASP A 32 -8.60 13.48 1.41
N ALA A 33 -9.85 12.99 1.44
CA ALA A 33 -10.37 12.12 0.39
C ALA A 33 -10.36 12.81 -0.99
N ARG A 34 -9.84 12.11 -2.00
CA ARG A 34 -9.71 12.63 -3.37
C ARG A 34 -9.84 11.50 -4.37
N MET A 35 -10.11 11.87 -5.63
CA MET A 35 -10.11 10.92 -6.73
C MET A 35 -8.73 10.24 -6.86
N GLY A 36 -8.71 8.91 -6.94
CA GLY A 36 -7.50 8.11 -7.03
C GLY A 36 -7.76 6.76 -7.72
N PRO A 37 -6.72 5.93 -7.92
CA PRO A 37 -6.91 4.59 -8.46
C PRO A 37 -7.86 3.77 -7.59
N ASP A 38 -8.72 2.98 -8.21
CA ASP A 38 -9.63 2.03 -7.54
C ASP A 38 -8.96 1.02 -6.60
N THR A 39 -7.65 0.82 -6.73
CA THR A 39 -6.85 -0.04 -5.85
C THR A 39 -6.20 0.71 -4.68
N TYR A 40 -6.36 2.04 -4.58
CA TYR A 40 -5.59 2.86 -3.62
C TYR A 40 -5.92 2.54 -2.16
N ASP A 41 -7.20 2.50 -1.81
CA ASP A 41 -7.65 2.19 -0.44
C ASP A 41 -7.51 0.69 -0.14
N LEU A 42 -7.70 -0.19 -1.12
CA LEU A 42 -7.44 -1.62 -0.98
C LEU A 42 -5.97 -1.89 -0.62
N VAL A 43 -5.02 -1.23 -1.30
CA VAL A 43 -3.60 -1.31 -0.95
C VAL A 43 -3.31 -0.66 0.39
N SER A 44 -3.97 0.46 0.72
CA SER A 44 -3.83 1.11 2.03
C SER A 44 -4.16 0.18 3.18
N LEU A 45 -5.20 -0.65 3.01
CA LEU A 45 -5.66 -1.60 3.99
C LEU A 45 -4.78 -2.85 4.06
N LEU A 46 -4.48 -3.47 2.92
CA LEU A 46 -3.81 -4.77 2.86
C LEU A 46 -2.27 -4.69 2.95
N ARG A 47 -1.71 -3.50 2.73
CA ARG A 47 -0.27 -3.20 2.87
C ARG A 47 -0.05 -2.14 3.94
N ASP A 48 -0.76 -2.29 5.06
CA ASP A 48 -0.66 -1.40 6.20
C ASP A 48 0.76 -1.44 6.80
N ALA A 49 1.31 -0.26 7.11
CA ALA A 49 2.62 -0.13 7.73
C ALA A 49 2.62 -0.55 9.21
N TYR A 50 1.46 -0.61 9.86
CA TYR A 50 1.32 -0.92 11.29
C TYR A 50 0.98 -2.38 11.57
N VAL A 51 0.25 -3.03 10.67
CA VAL A 51 -0.18 -4.43 10.80
C VAL A 51 0.22 -5.18 9.55
N ALA A 52 1.03 -6.24 9.72
CA ALA A 52 1.39 -7.12 8.62
C ALA A 52 0.39 -8.27 8.54
N LEU A 53 -0.34 -8.34 7.43
CA LEU A 53 -1.11 -9.52 7.04
C LEU A 53 -0.20 -10.53 6.35
N ASP A 54 -0.50 -11.81 6.52
CA ASP A 54 0.19 -12.86 5.78
C ASP A 54 -0.18 -12.85 4.27
N ALA A 55 0.57 -13.59 3.46
CA ALA A 55 0.35 -13.59 2.01
C ALA A 55 -1.01 -14.19 1.61
N ASP A 56 -1.49 -15.19 2.36
CA ASP A 56 -2.74 -15.87 2.06
C ASP A 56 -3.94 -15.00 2.45
N GLU A 57 -3.86 -14.28 3.58
CA GLU A 57 -4.85 -13.29 4.00
C GLU A 57 -5.00 -12.17 2.96
N VAL A 58 -3.88 -11.69 2.41
CA VAL A 58 -3.89 -10.67 1.37
C VAL A 58 -4.54 -11.20 0.10
N GLU A 59 -4.17 -12.39 -0.37
CA GLU A 59 -4.78 -12.97 -1.58
C GLU A 59 -6.26 -13.32 -1.39
N ARG A 60 -6.65 -13.84 -0.21
CA ARG A 60 -8.06 -14.05 0.14
C ARG A 60 -8.84 -12.73 0.10
N SER A 61 -8.28 -11.66 0.65
CA SER A 61 -8.91 -10.34 0.68
C SER A 61 -9.04 -9.72 -0.72
N ILE A 62 -8.02 -9.87 -1.57
CA ILE A 62 -8.07 -9.44 -2.98
C ILE A 62 -9.15 -10.21 -3.74
N THR A 63 -9.22 -11.53 -3.55
CA THR A 63 -10.22 -12.39 -4.19
C THR A 63 -11.65 -12.06 -3.73
N HIS A 64 -11.81 -11.78 -2.43
CA HIS A 64 -13.07 -11.29 -1.89
C HIS A 64 -13.47 -9.96 -2.52
N TYR A 65 -12.53 -9.01 -2.61
CA TYR A 65 -12.74 -7.73 -3.27
C TYR A 65 -13.13 -7.89 -4.75
N GLU A 66 -12.46 -8.78 -5.50
CA GLU A 66 -12.81 -9.10 -6.89
C GLU A 66 -14.27 -9.51 -7.05
N THR A 67 -14.73 -10.36 -6.14
CA THR A 67 -16.11 -10.87 -6.14
C THR A 67 -17.11 -9.76 -5.89
N ILE A 68 -16.94 -8.98 -4.81
CA ILE A 68 -17.91 -7.94 -4.42
C ILE A 68 -17.88 -6.73 -5.35
N ALA A 69 -16.74 -6.42 -5.97
CA ALA A 69 -16.59 -5.30 -6.90
C ALA A 69 -16.90 -5.69 -8.36
N GLY A 70 -17.24 -6.97 -8.63
CA GLY A 70 -17.57 -7.45 -9.97
C GLY A 70 -16.41 -7.35 -10.96
N VAL A 71 -15.17 -7.51 -10.49
CA VAL A 71 -13.97 -7.38 -11.31
C VAL A 71 -13.88 -8.56 -12.29
N GLN A 72 -13.90 -8.26 -13.59
CA GLN A 72 -13.88 -9.28 -14.65
C GLN A 72 -12.46 -9.82 -14.93
N ASP A 73 -11.44 -8.97 -14.77
CA ASP A 73 -10.04 -9.33 -15.02
C ASP A 73 -9.22 -9.19 -13.74
N GLY A 74 -9.15 -10.29 -13.00
CA GLY A 74 -8.43 -10.33 -11.73
C GLY A 74 -6.91 -10.24 -11.86
N ALA A 75 -6.35 -10.73 -12.97
CA ALA A 75 -4.92 -10.58 -13.25
C ALA A 75 -4.55 -9.10 -13.44
N ARG A 76 -5.40 -8.33 -14.13
CA ARG A 76 -5.25 -6.89 -14.26
C ARG A 76 -5.43 -6.17 -12.93
N LEU A 77 -6.37 -6.59 -12.07
CA LEU A 77 -6.49 -6.03 -10.72
C LEU A 77 -5.20 -6.23 -9.93
N ARG A 78 -4.68 -7.46 -9.86
CA ARG A 78 -3.43 -7.78 -9.14
C ARG A 78 -2.24 -6.98 -9.66
N ARG A 79 -2.13 -6.81 -10.99
CA ARG A 79 -1.09 -5.94 -11.58
C ARG A 79 -1.25 -4.49 -11.12
N ARG A 80 -2.47 -3.93 -11.12
CA ARG A 80 -2.73 -2.58 -10.62
C ARG A 80 -2.46 -2.46 -9.12
N PHE A 81 -2.85 -3.46 -8.32
CA PHE A 81 -2.57 -3.55 -6.89
C PHE A 81 -1.06 -3.52 -6.60
N ALA A 82 -0.27 -4.34 -7.31
CA ALA A 82 1.19 -4.31 -7.21
C ALA A 82 1.73 -2.92 -7.60
N ARG A 83 1.22 -2.33 -8.69
CA ARG A 83 1.65 -1.00 -9.13
C ARG A 83 1.38 0.10 -8.12
N THR A 84 0.21 0.06 -7.49
CA THR A 84 -0.22 0.97 -6.43
C THR A 84 0.58 0.74 -5.15
N THR A 85 0.90 -0.51 -4.81
CA THR A 85 1.77 -0.86 -3.69
C THR A 85 3.14 -0.19 -3.83
N VAL A 86 3.79 -0.31 -4.99
CA VAL A 86 5.09 0.35 -5.22
C VAL A 86 4.99 1.86 -5.05
N GLN A 87 4.01 2.50 -5.69
CA GLN A 87 3.84 3.95 -5.60
C GLN A 87 3.64 4.42 -4.14
N ARG A 88 2.73 3.76 -3.41
CA ARG A 88 2.42 4.10 -2.02
C ARG A 88 3.60 3.84 -1.09
N ALA A 89 4.27 2.70 -1.25
CA ALA A 89 5.41 2.33 -0.43
C ALA A 89 6.56 3.34 -0.59
N LEU A 90 6.89 3.74 -1.83
CA LEU A 90 7.93 4.75 -2.07
C LEU A 90 7.58 6.11 -1.48
N LYS A 91 6.31 6.53 -1.59
CA LYS A 91 5.84 7.76 -0.96
C LYS A 91 5.97 7.69 0.57
N ALA A 92 5.54 6.58 1.17
CA ALA A 92 5.60 6.37 2.61
C ALA A 92 7.05 6.35 3.11
N LEU A 93 7.95 5.65 2.42
CA LEU A 93 9.38 5.63 2.74
C LEU A 93 10.01 7.03 2.70
N GLY A 94 9.64 7.86 1.72
CA GLY A 94 10.07 9.27 1.68
C GLY A 94 9.59 10.06 2.91
N THR A 95 8.31 9.89 3.30
CA THR A 95 7.77 10.50 4.52
C THR A 95 8.49 10.00 5.77
N PHE A 96 8.73 8.70 5.90
CA PHE A 96 9.41 8.12 7.05
C PHE A 96 10.85 8.60 7.15
N GLY A 97 11.58 8.63 6.03
CA GLY A 97 12.94 9.16 5.95
C GLY A 97 13.01 10.61 6.42
N PHE A 98 12.09 11.48 5.96
CA PHE A 98 12.00 12.85 6.44
C PHE A 98 11.70 12.94 7.94
N GLN A 99 10.74 12.16 8.44
CA GLN A 99 10.39 12.15 9.86
C GLN A 99 11.54 11.70 10.75
N ILE A 100 12.34 10.73 10.31
CA ILE A 100 13.48 10.21 11.07
C ILE A 100 14.66 11.18 10.99
N ALA A 101 15.08 11.56 9.78
CA ALA A 101 16.31 12.31 9.56
C ALA A 101 16.19 13.80 9.89
N VAL A 102 15.03 14.41 9.64
CA VAL A 102 14.84 15.86 9.81
C VAL A 102 14.08 16.18 11.09
N ARG A 103 13.04 15.40 11.42
CA ARG A 103 12.19 15.64 12.60
C ARG A 103 12.61 14.85 13.83
N GLY A 104 13.60 13.96 13.72
CA GLY A 104 14.10 13.15 14.83
C GLY A 104 13.06 12.21 15.43
N ASN A 105 12.00 11.85 14.69
CA ASN A 105 10.91 11.03 15.20
C ASN A 105 11.20 9.53 15.00
N PRO A 106 11.59 8.78 16.05
CA PRO A 106 12.03 7.40 15.91
C PRO A 106 10.88 6.43 15.63
N ARG A 107 9.62 6.83 15.86
CA ARG A 107 8.44 5.97 15.73
C ARG A 107 8.26 5.35 14.33
N TYR A 108 8.84 5.97 13.30
CA TYR A 108 8.73 5.50 11.93
C TYR A 108 9.80 4.46 11.56
N ARG A 109 10.81 4.22 12.40
CA ARG A 109 11.89 3.25 12.11
C ARG A 109 11.33 1.84 11.90
N ASP A 110 10.40 1.42 12.75
CA ASP A 110 9.82 0.06 12.68
C ASP A 110 8.92 -0.15 11.45
N ALA A 111 8.43 0.94 10.85
CA ALA A 111 7.61 0.90 9.65
C ALA A 111 8.43 0.79 8.36
N VAL A 112 9.72 1.20 8.39
CA VAL A 112 10.59 1.23 7.21
C VAL A 112 10.84 -0.18 6.64
N PRO A 113 11.32 -1.18 7.41
CA PRO A 113 11.62 -2.51 6.87
C PRO A 113 10.39 -3.18 6.24
N ARG A 114 9.23 -3.06 6.90
CA ARG A 114 7.95 -3.62 6.40
C ARG A 114 7.56 -2.99 5.06
N THR A 115 7.60 -1.66 4.99
CA THR A 115 7.22 -0.92 3.77
C THR A 115 8.17 -1.20 2.61
N LEU A 116 9.46 -1.36 2.91
CA LEU A 116 10.47 -1.77 1.95
C LEU A 116 10.18 -3.18 1.40
N GLY A 117 9.83 -4.12 2.29
CA GLY A 117 9.42 -5.47 1.93
C GLY A 117 8.24 -5.48 0.95
N TYR A 118 7.22 -4.64 1.19
CA TYR A 118 6.09 -4.48 0.27
C TYR A 118 6.50 -3.95 -1.09
N ALA A 119 7.36 -2.91 -1.14
CA ALA A 119 7.87 -2.39 -2.41
C ALA A 119 8.63 -3.46 -3.19
N ARG A 120 9.53 -4.19 -2.52
CA ARG A 120 10.34 -5.26 -3.13
C ARG A 120 9.48 -6.39 -3.68
N ALA A 121 8.51 -6.88 -2.90
CA ALA A 121 7.59 -7.92 -3.33
C ALA A 121 6.75 -7.48 -4.55
N ALA A 122 6.20 -6.27 -4.51
CA ALA A 122 5.37 -5.75 -5.59
C ALA A 122 6.15 -5.47 -6.89
N ILE A 123 7.41 -5.02 -6.80
CA ILE A 123 8.28 -4.85 -7.97
C ILE A 123 8.55 -6.19 -8.66
N ARG A 124 8.77 -7.26 -7.89
CA ARG A 124 8.99 -8.61 -8.45
C ARG A 124 7.76 -9.14 -9.21
N GLN A 125 6.56 -8.70 -8.81
CA GLN A 125 5.29 -9.10 -9.41
C GLN A 125 4.92 -8.30 -10.68
N ASP A 126 5.62 -7.20 -11.00
CA ASP A 126 5.38 -6.40 -12.21
C ASP A 126 6.64 -6.38 -13.12
N PRO A 127 6.73 -7.29 -14.10
CA PRO A 127 7.88 -7.39 -15.01
C PRO A 127 8.22 -6.08 -15.74
N ASP A 128 7.21 -5.24 -15.99
CA ASP A 128 7.37 -3.94 -16.66
C ASP A 128 8.15 -2.93 -15.80
N ARG A 129 8.36 -3.24 -14.52
CA ARG A 129 9.08 -2.40 -13.55
C ARG A 129 10.42 -2.95 -13.12
N ARG A 130 10.96 -3.95 -13.82
CA ARG A 130 12.33 -4.46 -13.57
C ARG A 130 13.38 -3.33 -13.52
N ARG A 131 13.28 -2.33 -14.39
CA ARG A 131 14.18 -1.17 -14.40
C ARG A 131 14.07 -0.33 -13.12
N LEU A 132 12.86 -0.14 -12.59
CA LEU A 132 12.65 0.53 -11.31
C LEU A 132 13.21 -0.32 -10.17
N GLY A 133 13.01 -1.64 -10.21
CA GLY A 133 13.63 -2.58 -9.27
C GLY A 133 15.16 -2.50 -9.25
N TYR A 134 15.78 -2.41 -10.43
CA TYR A 134 17.24 -2.23 -10.55
C TYR A 134 17.71 -0.91 -9.94
N LEU A 135 17.04 0.22 -10.27
CA LEU A 135 17.40 1.55 -9.75
C LEU A 135 17.21 1.66 -8.24
N LEU A 136 16.20 0.97 -7.70
CA LEU A 136 15.95 0.92 -6.26
C LEU A 136 16.74 -0.18 -5.56
N GLY A 137 17.47 -1.04 -6.29
CA GLY A 137 18.17 -2.21 -5.75
C GLY A 137 19.09 -1.85 -4.59
N ALA A 138 19.93 -0.83 -4.76
CA ALA A 138 20.84 -0.35 -3.71
C ALA A 138 20.09 0.08 -2.43
N VAL A 139 18.95 0.77 -2.56
CA VAL A 139 18.14 1.25 -1.41
C VAL A 139 17.32 0.13 -0.78
N LEU A 140 16.87 -0.85 -1.58
CA LEU A 140 16.08 -1.99 -1.12
C LEU A 140 16.94 -3.10 -0.48
N GLU A 141 18.25 -3.14 -0.76
CA GLU A 141 19.20 -4.11 -0.21
C GLU A 141 19.86 -3.62 1.08
N ASP A 142 20.23 -2.34 1.18
CA ASP A 142 20.88 -1.78 2.37
C ASP A 142 19.97 -1.75 3.61
N ALA A 143 18.67 -1.51 3.44
CA ALA A 143 17.72 -1.40 4.55
C ALA A 143 17.24 -2.77 5.11
N ALA A 144 17.85 -3.87 4.68
CA ALA A 144 17.68 -5.22 5.24
C ALA A 144 18.86 -5.67 6.13
N SER A 145 19.87 -4.81 6.31
CA SER A 145 21.06 -5.01 7.16
C SER A 145 20.93 -4.24 8.47
#